data_AF-E4XZC2-F1
#
_entry.id   AF-E4XZC2-F1
#
_cell.length_a   1.000
_cell.length_b   1.000
_cell.length_c   1.000
_cell.angle_alpha   90.00
_cell.angle_beta   90.00
_cell.angle_gamma   90.00
#
_symmetry.space_group_name_H-M   'P 1'
#
loop_
_entity.id
_entity.type
_entity.pdbx_description
1 polymer ?
#
loop_
_entity_poly.entity_id
_entity_poly.type
_entity_poly.pdbx_seq_one_letter_code
_entity_poly.pdbx_strand_id
1 'polypeptide(L)'
;KTGMNKTVSKKLATPYVFLAKNLFDFDAEDANFIRMVREAKMQNADIISGSFVDEHGHWTNNCGHIHVSNYTLDIWDGYYKSIKGIMHCDISSGPLLVRKELLQELGAEKTEKLAKWPDRLEVLLKLQRERVRFLHCPDCMFYQTEISSKVERKDLMRLSRKFKLTNFNIESMEENVEFTCNEANIDCHQKYGQQALAQPPCCLTALTRMMLALTHEFKKNKLDLCLYCGQVLATIKMPGGQLPWDTDVDMPSDARMWEEVQKLVVPTLKTKYGLGVDINLKPGELRVGAAVLHHKKTGFSTDHYAKPIEETACGHQVLKGRTQTKVNLGGWWVPGPDNPGQYGRHYGDEYLKHVPHVTSSRTAYGATQPRFPRCSGTPSHACLEQFQTDGNIQFRKDKMKLYTLF
;
A
#
# COMPACT_ATOMS: atom_id res chain seq x y z
N LYS A 1 5.91 6.93 -38.74
CA LYS A 1 6.98 6.74 -37.73
C LYS A 1 7.13 5.24 -37.43
N THR A 2 7.85 4.50 -38.27
CA THR A 2 7.92 3.01 -38.22
C THR A 2 9.28 2.50 -38.73
N GLY A 3 10.38 3.10 -38.26
CA GLY A 3 11.74 2.80 -38.75
C GLY A 3 12.65 2.00 -37.79
N MET A 4 12.40 2.02 -36.47
CA MET A 4 13.27 1.35 -35.49
C MET A 4 12.91 -0.13 -35.21
N ASN A 5 11.78 -0.63 -35.71
CA ASN A 5 11.01 -1.67 -35.01
C ASN A 5 11.26 -3.16 -35.38
N LYS A 6 12.20 -3.51 -36.26
CA LYS A 6 12.58 -4.93 -36.48
C LYS A 6 14.08 -5.18 -36.66
N THR A 7 14.87 -4.14 -36.85
CA THR A 7 16.25 -4.27 -37.32
C THR A 7 17.27 -4.41 -36.19
N VAL A 8 16.98 -3.86 -35.00
CA VAL A 8 17.96 -3.83 -33.89
C VAL A 8 18.19 -5.23 -33.31
N SER A 9 17.16 -6.01 -32.96
CA SER A 9 17.37 -7.31 -32.27
C SER A 9 18.07 -8.39 -33.12
N LYS A 10 17.95 -8.34 -34.45
CA LYS A 10 18.59 -9.31 -35.37
C LYS A 10 19.99 -8.89 -35.87
N LYS A 11 20.43 -7.63 -35.67
CA LYS A 11 21.73 -7.12 -36.16
C LYS A 11 22.74 -6.72 -35.08
N LEU A 12 22.44 -6.90 -33.80
CA LEU A 12 23.38 -6.61 -32.73
C LEU A 12 24.54 -7.62 -32.72
N ALA A 13 25.73 -7.19 -33.15
CA ALA A 13 26.94 -8.00 -33.14
C ALA A 13 27.61 -8.08 -31.75
N THR A 14 27.32 -7.11 -30.87
CA THR A 14 27.96 -7.01 -29.55
C THR A 14 27.15 -7.69 -28.45
N PRO A 15 27.80 -8.22 -27.40
CA PRO A 15 27.13 -8.89 -26.28
C PRO A 15 26.36 -7.94 -25.35
N TYR A 16 26.69 -6.64 -25.39
CA TYR A 16 26.02 -5.60 -24.64
C TYR A 16 25.63 -4.45 -25.54
N VAL A 17 24.57 -3.75 -25.16
CA VAL A 17 24.03 -2.58 -25.85
C VAL A 17 23.95 -1.43 -24.87
N PHE A 18 24.52 -0.29 -25.25
CA PHE A 18 24.44 0.94 -24.49
C PHE A 18 23.14 1.68 -24.84
N LEU A 19 22.29 1.89 -23.84
CA LEU A 19 21.05 2.64 -23.89
C LEU A 19 21.24 3.97 -23.18
N ALA A 20 21.33 5.04 -23.95
CA ALA A 20 21.45 6.39 -23.44
C ALA A 20 20.49 7.34 -24.14
N LYS A 21 20.04 8.35 -23.39
CA LYS A 21 19.23 9.46 -23.87
C LYS A 21 19.79 10.73 -23.24
N ASN A 22 19.70 11.83 -23.98
CA ASN A 22 20.06 13.17 -23.51
C ASN A 22 21.51 13.26 -22.99
N LEU A 23 22.46 12.54 -23.62
CA LEU A 23 23.87 12.81 -23.36
C LEU A 23 24.22 14.17 -23.96
N PHE A 24 24.77 15.08 -23.14
CA PHE A 24 25.29 16.36 -23.65
C PHE A 24 26.79 16.28 -23.93
N ASP A 25 27.49 15.32 -23.34
CA ASP A 25 28.89 15.03 -23.61
C ASP A 25 29.19 13.53 -23.46
N PHE A 26 30.34 13.09 -23.95
CA PHE A 26 30.82 11.72 -23.82
C PHE A 26 32.35 11.66 -23.77
N ASP A 27 32.89 11.37 -22.59
CA ASP A 27 34.29 11.04 -22.39
C ASP A 27 34.46 9.52 -22.22
N ALA A 28 35.36 8.93 -23.01
CA ALA A 28 35.54 7.48 -23.03
C ALA A 28 36.33 6.94 -21.83
N GLU A 29 37.22 7.76 -21.25
CA GLU A 29 37.98 7.42 -20.06
C GLU A 29 37.08 7.43 -18.83
N ASP A 30 36.23 8.46 -18.69
CA ASP A 30 35.24 8.58 -17.62
C ASP A 30 34.16 7.49 -17.72
N ALA A 31 33.60 7.26 -18.93
CA ALA A 31 32.56 6.25 -19.14
C ALA A 31 33.06 4.83 -18.88
N ASN A 32 34.35 4.57 -19.15
CA ASN A 32 35.05 3.32 -18.89
C ASN A 32 34.25 2.03 -19.18
N PHE A 33 33.75 1.88 -20.41
CA PHE A 33 32.92 0.72 -20.78
C PHE A 33 33.64 -0.63 -20.58
N ILE A 34 34.97 -0.66 -20.67
CA ILE A 34 35.76 -1.88 -20.40
C ILE A 34 35.53 -2.35 -18.97
N ARG A 35 35.58 -1.43 -18.00
CA ARG A 35 35.26 -1.70 -16.59
C ARG A 35 33.83 -2.22 -16.46
N MET A 36 32.84 -1.52 -17.02
CA MET A 36 31.43 -1.92 -16.93
C MET A 36 31.18 -3.32 -17.53
N VAL A 37 31.70 -3.61 -18.72
CA VAL A 37 31.56 -4.92 -19.38
C VAL A 37 32.25 -6.01 -18.57
N ARG A 38 33.44 -5.74 -18.02
CA ARG A 38 34.18 -6.71 -17.21
C ARG A 38 33.39 -7.09 -15.96
N GLU A 39 32.87 -6.11 -15.23
CA GLU A 39 32.10 -6.36 -14.01
C GLU A 39 30.76 -7.02 -14.30
N ALA A 40 30.06 -6.58 -15.36
CA ALA A 40 28.83 -7.23 -15.81
C ALA A 40 29.05 -8.71 -16.15
N LYS A 41 30.17 -9.06 -16.81
CA LYS A 41 30.51 -10.47 -17.08
C LYS A 41 30.87 -11.23 -15.80
N MET A 42 31.77 -10.71 -14.97
CA MET A 42 32.24 -11.41 -13.77
C MET A 42 31.15 -11.65 -12.73
N GLN A 43 30.22 -10.71 -12.59
CA GLN A 43 29.11 -10.79 -11.65
C GLN A 43 27.81 -11.26 -12.34
N ASN A 44 27.91 -11.56 -13.63
CA ASN A 44 26.85 -12.06 -14.49
C ASN A 44 25.60 -11.15 -14.48
N ALA A 45 25.79 -9.84 -14.50
CA ALA A 45 24.72 -8.85 -14.54
C ALA A 45 24.01 -8.79 -15.90
N ASP A 46 22.72 -8.45 -15.86
CA ASP A 46 21.90 -8.24 -17.04
C ASP A 46 21.87 -6.76 -17.43
N ILE A 47 21.93 -5.87 -16.43
CA ILE A 47 21.99 -4.42 -16.58
C ILE A 47 23.13 -3.90 -15.73
N ILE A 48 23.94 -2.99 -16.27
CA ILE A 48 24.91 -2.22 -15.50
C ILE A 48 24.81 -0.74 -15.86
N SER A 49 24.79 0.13 -14.85
CA SER A 49 24.75 1.59 -15.01
C SER A 49 26.00 2.23 -14.40
N GLY A 50 26.13 3.55 -14.54
CA GLY A 50 27.19 4.33 -13.92
C GLY A 50 26.64 5.65 -13.37
N SER A 51 27.52 6.37 -12.68
CA SER A 51 27.24 7.71 -12.19
C SER A 51 27.04 8.68 -13.35
N PHE A 52 26.51 9.86 -13.06
CA PHE A 52 26.43 10.91 -14.07
C PHE A 52 26.58 12.31 -13.48
N VAL A 53 26.99 13.24 -14.34
CA VAL A 53 27.02 14.67 -14.08
C VAL A 53 25.98 15.35 -14.97
N ASP A 54 25.19 16.26 -14.39
CA ASP A 54 24.24 17.09 -15.12
C ASP A 54 24.90 18.31 -15.77
N GLU A 55 24.15 19.07 -16.58
CA GLU A 55 24.64 20.29 -17.24
C GLU A 55 24.99 21.42 -16.25
N HIS A 56 24.62 21.28 -14.98
CA HIS A 56 24.94 22.20 -13.90
C HIS A 56 26.19 21.77 -13.10
N GLY A 57 26.79 20.62 -13.44
CA GLY A 57 27.96 20.08 -12.74
C GLY A 57 27.64 19.27 -11.49
N HIS A 58 26.37 18.91 -11.25
CA HIS A 58 26.00 18.06 -10.11
C HIS A 58 26.27 16.58 -10.44
N TRP A 59 27.16 15.97 -9.67
CA TRP A 59 27.45 14.54 -9.75
C TRP A 59 26.46 13.72 -8.92
N THR A 60 25.94 12.61 -9.47
CA THR A 60 25.01 11.71 -8.78
C THR A 60 25.39 10.24 -8.97
N ASN A 61 25.39 9.46 -7.88
CA ASN A 61 25.64 8.01 -7.91
C ASN A 61 24.38 7.15 -8.15
N ASN A 62 23.17 7.67 -7.95
CA ASN A 62 21.89 7.18 -8.50
C ASN A 62 21.70 5.64 -8.56
N CYS A 63 22.16 4.96 -7.52
CA CYS A 63 21.85 3.56 -7.28
C CYS A 63 20.54 3.56 -6.50
N GLY A 64 19.46 3.16 -7.15
CA GLY A 64 18.13 3.17 -6.56
C GLY A 64 17.61 1.76 -6.32
N HIS A 65 16.70 1.66 -5.37
CA HIS A 65 15.96 0.45 -5.02
C HIS A 65 14.49 0.58 -5.38
N ILE A 66 13.88 -0.53 -5.77
CA ILE A 66 12.45 -0.61 -6.03
C ILE A 66 11.86 -1.69 -5.14
N HIS A 67 10.82 -1.34 -4.38
CA HIS A 67 10.05 -2.31 -3.62
C HIS A 67 8.56 -2.15 -3.89
N VAL A 68 7.87 -3.27 -4.09
CA VAL A 68 6.42 -3.29 -4.24
C VAL A 68 5.82 -4.24 -3.22
N SER A 69 5.01 -3.68 -2.33
CA SER A 69 4.31 -4.45 -1.32
C SER A 69 3.02 -3.73 -0.91
N ASN A 70 1.96 -4.49 -0.66
CA ASN A 70 0.67 -3.98 -0.19
C ASN A 70 0.17 -2.75 -0.98
N TYR A 71 0.10 -2.89 -2.31
CA TYR A 71 -0.34 -1.82 -3.23
C TYR A 71 0.50 -0.53 -3.19
N THR A 72 1.70 -0.58 -2.60
CA THR A 72 2.62 0.54 -2.47
C THR A 72 3.87 0.28 -3.29
N LEU A 73 4.31 1.31 -4.03
CA LEU A 73 5.61 1.34 -4.70
C LEU A 73 6.53 2.28 -3.91
N ASP A 74 7.62 1.74 -3.40
CA ASP A 74 8.67 2.47 -2.72
C ASP A 74 9.91 2.53 -3.63
N ILE A 75 10.47 3.74 -3.80
CA ILE A 75 11.71 3.99 -4.51
C ILE A 75 12.58 4.91 -3.67
N TRP A 76 13.80 4.46 -3.37
CA TRP A 76 14.77 5.21 -2.58
C TRP A 76 16.18 4.98 -3.12
N ASP A 77 17.07 5.92 -2.85
CA ASP A 77 18.46 5.86 -3.28
C ASP A 77 19.35 5.22 -2.20
N GLY A 78 20.48 4.67 -2.62
CA GLY A 78 21.45 3.99 -1.78
C GLY A 78 21.70 2.55 -2.21
N TYR A 79 22.53 1.84 -1.45
CA TYR A 79 22.86 0.44 -1.72
C TYR A 79 23.00 -0.36 -0.43
N TYR A 80 22.44 -1.57 -0.42
CA TYR A 80 22.61 -2.51 0.70
C TYR A 80 23.92 -3.30 0.63
N LYS A 81 24.48 -3.45 -0.57
CA LYS A 81 25.63 -4.34 -0.82
C LYS A 81 26.50 -3.82 -1.96
N SER A 82 27.82 -4.01 -1.80
CA SER A 82 28.79 -3.82 -2.89
C SER A 82 29.74 -5.02 -3.01
N ILE A 83 30.25 -5.25 -4.22
CA ILE A 83 31.25 -6.27 -4.53
C ILE A 83 32.26 -5.67 -5.50
N LYS A 84 33.55 -5.70 -5.16
CA LYS A 84 34.65 -5.15 -5.98
C LYS A 84 34.46 -3.67 -6.37
N GLY A 85 33.87 -2.88 -5.48
CA GLY A 85 33.56 -1.47 -5.74
C GLY A 85 32.32 -1.23 -6.60
N ILE A 86 31.54 -2.28 -6.91
CA ILE A 86 30.31 -2.20 -7.68
C ILE A 86 29.10 -2.32 -6.76
N MET A 87 28.16 -1.39 -6.88
CA MET A 87 26.93 -1.36 -6.09
C MET A 87 25.86 -2.26 -6.72
N HIS A 88 25.05 -2.91 -5.87
CA HIS A 88 23.90 -3.73 -6.29
C HIS A 88 22.62 -2.92 -6.08
N CYS A 89 21.88 -2.68 -7.16
CA CYS A 89 20.71 -1.79 -7.19
C CYS A 89 19.55 -2.49 -7.88
N ASP A 90 18.40 -1.83 -7.98
CA ASP A 90 17.25 -2.27 -8.80
C ASP A 90 17.00 -1.32 -9.98
N ILE A 91 17.44 -0.07 -9.85
CA ILE A 91 17.22 0.99 -10.83
C ILE A 91 18.34 2.02 -10.81
N SER A 92 18.45 2.74 -11.92
CA SER A 92 19.18 3.99 -12.08
C SER A 92 18.34 4.86 -13.01
N SER A 93 18.44 6.18 -12.89
CA SER A 93 17.97 7.14 -13.90
C SER A 93 18.99 7.37 -15.03
N GLY A 94 20.26 7.03 -14.82
CA GLY A 94 21.36 7.24 -15.78
C GLY A 94 21.35 6.28 -16.98
N PRO A 95 22.37 6.38 -17.86
CA PRO A 95 22.54 5.47 -18.99
C PRO A 95 22.73 4.01 -18.53
N LEU A 96 22.32 3.07 -19.39
CA LEU A 96 22.35 1.64 -19.09
C LEU A 96 23.17 0.90 -20.14
N LEU A 97 24.05 0.00 -19.70
CA LEU A 97 24.61 -1.03 -20.54
C LEU A 97 23.86 -2.33 -20.26
N VAL A 98 23.15 -2.84 -21.27
CA VAL A 98 22.21 -3.96 -21.13
C VAL A 98 22.69 -5.15 -21.94
N ARG A 99 22.64 -6.34 -21.32
CA ARG A 99 22.94 -7.60 -21.96
C ARG A 99 21.99 -7.86 -23.13
N LYS A 100 22.55 -8.29 -24.27
CA LYS A 100 21.80 -8.50 -25.51
C LYS A 100 20.65 -9.49 -25.34
N GLU A 101 20.86 -10.58 -24.61
CA GLU A 101 19.86 -11.62 -24.38
C GLU A 101 18.59 -11.05 -23.72
N LEU A 102 18.75 -10.21 -22.69
CA LEU A 102 17.62 -9.52 -22.05
C LEU A 102 16.86 -8.62 -23.03
N LEU A 103 17.57 -7.89 -23.91
CA LEU A 103 16.91 -7.05 -24.92
C LEU A 103 16.15 -7.87 -25.97
N GLN A 104 16.65 -9.05 -26.32
CA GLN A 104 15.98 -9.96 -27.24
C GLN A 104 14.68 -10.50 -26.64
N GLU A 105 14.68 -10.83 -25.35
CA GLU A 105 13.50 -11.26 -24.59
C GLU A 105 12.48 -10.12 -24.42
N LEU A 106 12.95 -8.90 -24.16
CA LEU A 106 12.11 -7.73 -24.00
C LEU A 106 11.43 -7.30 -25.30
N GLY A 107 12.13 -7.41 -26.43
CA GLY A 107 11.69 -6.89 -27.73
C GLY A 107 11.82 -5.37 -27.85
N ALA A 108 11.54 -4.84 -29.05
CA ALA A 108 11.83 -3.45 -29.40
C ALA A 108 11.06 -2.42 -28.55
N GLU A 109 9.75 -2.64 -28.34
CA GLU A 109 8.90 -1.69 -27.59
C GLU A 109 9.38 -1.53 -26.13
N LYS A 110 9.64 -2.64 -25.44
CA LYS A 110 10.11 -2.60 -24.04
C LYS A 110 11.55 -2.10 -23.94
N THR A 111 12.39 -2.38 -24.93
CA THR A 111 13.76 -1.81 -25.00
C THR A 111 13.72 -0.29 -25.08
N GLU A 112 12.84 0.27 -25.91
CA GLU A 112 12.68 1.73 -25.99
C GLU A 112 12.19 2.33 -24.67
N LYS A 113 11.25 1.67 -24.00
CA LYS A 113 10.77 2.07 -22.65
C LYS A 113 11.88 2.00 -21.61
N LEU A 114 12.69 0.94 -21.62
CA LEU A 114 13.82 0.76 -20.70
C LEU A 114 14.82 1.93 -20.81
N ALA A 115 15.02 2.48 -22.00
CA ALA A 115 15.92 3.60 -22.23
C ALA A 115 15.39 4.96 -21.73
N LYS A 116 14.10 5.08 -21.37
CA LYS A 116 13.46 6.37 -21.05
C LYS A 116 12.89 6.40 -19.64
N TRP A 117 13.19 7.46 -18.90
CA TRP A 117 12.49 7.77 -17.66
C TRP A 117 11.16 8.49 -17.97
N PRO A 118 10.05 8.25 -17.22
CA PRO A 118 9.84 7.22 -16.20
C PRO A 118 9.35 5.87 -16.75
N ASP A 119 9.23 5.70 -18.07
CA ASP A 119 8.76 4.45 -18.71
C ASP A 119 9.57 3.20 -18.32
N ARG A 120 10.84 3.38 -17.99
CA ARG A 120 11.76 2.39 -17.45
C ARG A 120 11.17 1.67 -16.23
N LEU A 121 10.48 2.39 -15.35
CA LEU A 121 9.81 1.81 -14.17
C LEU A 121 8.85 0.70 -14.57
N GLU A 122 8.08 0.88 -15.65
CA GLU A 122 7.13 -0.14 -16.10
C GLU A 122 7.84 -1.45 -16.49
N VAL A 123 9.01 -1.34 -17.13
CA VAL A 123 9.79 -2.50 -17.58
C VAL A 123 10.41 -3.20 -16.38
N LEU A 124 11.07 -2.44 -15.49
CA LEU A 124 11.74 -2.99 -14.30
C LEU A 124 10.75 -3.63 -13.31
N LEU A 125 9.57 -3.05 -13.11
CA LEU A 125 8.53 -3.62 -12.26
C LEU A 125 8.03 -5.00 -12.75
N LYS A 126 8.02 -5.23 -14.07
CA LYS A 126 7.70 -6.55 -14.62
C LYS A 126 8.85 -7.53 -14.44
N LEU A 127 10.07 -7.05 -14.61
CA LEU A 127 11.31 -7.83 -14.54
C LEU A 127 11.72 -8.21 -13.12
N GLN A 128 11.32 -7.48 -12.08
CA GLN A 128 11.65 -7.85 -10.69
C GLN A 128 11.12 -9.26 -10.30
N ARG A 129 10.07 -9.75 -10.97
CA ARG A 129 9.60 -11.13 -10.80
C ARG A 129 10.54 -12.19 -11.39
N GLU A 130 11.45 -11.79 -12.28
CA GLU A 130 12.27 -12.66 -13.13
C GLU A 130 13.76 -12.67 -12.73
N ARG A 131 14.12 -12.08 -11.57
CA ARG A 131 15.51 -12.03 -11.02
C ARG A 131 16.55 -11.38 -11.94
N VAL A 132 16.18 -10.26 -12.58
CA VAL A 132 17.16 -9.43 -13.31
C VAL A 132 18.22 -8.90 -12.35
N ARG A 133 19.50 -9.08 -12.72
CA ARG A 133 20.62 -8.56 -11.94
C ARG A 133 21.06 -7.21 -12.47
N PHE A 134 20.89 -6.20 -11.62
CA PHE A 134 21.24 -4.82 -11.91
C PHE A 134 22.44 -4.41 -11.05
N LEU A 135 23.48 -3.90 -11.70
CA LEU A 135 24.68 -3.37 -11.07
C LEU A 135 24.87 -1.89 -11.38
N HIS A 136 25.66 -1.22 -10.55
CA HIS A 136 26.04 0.17 -10.75
C HIS A 136 27.53 0.38 -10.47
N CYS A 137 28.25 0.92 -11.45
CA CYS A 137 29.66 1.32 -11.35
C CYS A 137 29.76 2.80 -10.96
N PRO A 138 29.96 3.15 -9.69
CA PRO A 138 30.02 4.57 -9.29
C PRO A 138 31.25 5.29 -9.88
N ASP A 139 32.28 4.55 -10.28
CA ASP A 139 33.53 5.02 -10.90
C ASP A 139 33.48 5.08 -12.44
N CYS A 140 32.33 4.76 -13.04
CA CYS A 140 32.08 5.01 -14.46
C CYS A 140 31.07 6.15 -14.56
N MET A 141 31.38 7.20 -15.30
CA MET A 141 30.64 8.46 -15.29
C MET A 141 30.17 8.86 -16.69
N PHE A 142 28.97 9.41 -16.77
CA PHE A 142 28.38 9.93 -18.00
C PHE A 142 27.95 11.39 -17.84
N TYR A 143 27.87 12.12 -18.95
CA TYR A 143 27.42 13.50 -18.98
C TYR A 143 26.04 13.56 -19.64
N GLN A 144 24.99 13.68 -18.82
CA GLN A 144 23.60 13.66 -19.30
C GLN A 144 22.85 14.87 -18.81
N THR A 145 21.99 15.44 -19.65
CA THR A 145 21.11 16.53 -19.24
C THR A 145 20.27 16.01 -18.09
N GLU A 146 20.06 16.85 -17.07
CA GLU A 146 19.24 16.54 -15.91
C GLU A 146 17.93 15.94 -16.43
N ILE A 147 17.79 14.63 -16.21
CA ILE A 147 16.51 13.98 -16.45
C ILE A 147 15.67 14.54 -15.34
N SER A 148 14.83 15.55 -15.63
CA SER A 148 13.96 16.13 -14.63
C SER A 148 13.29 14.96 -13.93
N SER A 149 13.72 14.71 -12.69
CA SER A 149 13.29 13.56 -11.90
C SER A 149 11.83 13.70 -11.51
N LYS A 150 11.19 14.82 -11.91
CA LYS A 150 9.76 15.11 -11.87
C LYS A 150 8.98 14.04 -12.63
N VAL A 151 8.83 12.90 -11.99
CA VAL A 151 7.79 11.94 -12.28
C VAL A 151 6.48 12.64 -11.97
N GLU A 152 5.70 12.92 -13.01
CA GLU A 152 4.41 13.58 -12.81
C GLU A 152 3.38 12.58 -12.30
N ARG A 153 2.37 13.08 -11.57
CA ARG A 153 1.21 12.29 -11.13
C ARG A 153 0.57 11.52 -12.29
N LYS A 154 0.54 12.07 -13.51
CA LYS A 154 -0.03 11.40 -14.69
C LYS A 154 0.73 10.13 -15.08
N ASP A 155 2.05 10.14 -14.93
CA ASP A 155 2.91 8.99 -15.24
C ASP A 155 2.71 7.89 -14.20
N LEU A 156 2.63 8.28 -12.91
CA LEU A 156 2.31 7.37 -11.82
C LEU A 156 0.90 6.80 -11.93
N MET A 157 -0.09 7.56 -12.39
CA MET A 157 -1.46 7.08 -12.57
C MET A 157 -1.53 5.95 -13.61
N ARG A 158 -0.72 6.02 -14.67
CA ARG A 158 -0.61 4.94 -15.66
C ARG A 158 -0.05 3.66 -15.02
N LEU A 159 1.00 3.77 -14.20
CA LEU A 159 1.58 2.65 -13.45
C LEU A 159 0.58 2.10 -12.41
N SER A 160 -0.10 2.99 -11.69
CA SER A 160 -1.14 2.70 -10.71
C SER A 160 -2.22 1.78 -11.30
N ARG A 161 -2.80 2.17 -12.43
CA ARG A 161 -3.83 1.36 -13.12
C ARG A 161 -3.32 0.01 -13.58
N LYS A 162 -2.08 -0.03 -14.07
CA LYS A 162 -1.47 -1.22 -14.67
C LYS A 162 -1.08 -2.27 -13.64
N PHE A 163 -0.48 -1.84 -12.54
CA PHE A 163 0.04 -2.71 -11.49
C PHE A 163 -0.86 -2.78 -10.26
N LYS A 164 -2.02 -2.09 -10.29
CA LYS A 164 -2.94 -1.93 -9.15
C LYS A 164 -2.20 -1.42 -7.93
N LEU A 165 -1.58 -0.24 -8.06
CA LEU A 165 -0.88 0.45 -6.96
C LEU A 165 -1.69 1.66 -6.54
N THR A 166 -1.82 1.91 -5.23
CA THR A 166 -2.52 3.07 -4.70
C THR A 166 -1.57 4.11 -4.14
N ASN A 167 -0.38 3.71 -3.68
CA ASN A 167 0.56 4.60 -3.01
C ASN A 167 1.92 4.54 -3.71
N PHE A 168 2.57 5.70 -3.82
CA PHE A 168 3.90 5.86 -4.38
C PHE A 168 4.71 6.70 -3.40
N ASN A 169 5.77 6.11 -2.84
CA ASN A 169 6.72 6.78 -1.98
C ASN A 169 8.04 6.80 -2.75
N ILE A 170 8.36 7.94 -3.35
CA ILE A 170 9.55 8.12 -4.18
C ILE A 170 10.38 9.20 -3.52
N GLU A 171 11.59 8.88 -3.08
CA GLU A 171 12.45 9.78 -2.29
C GLU A 171 12.75 11.11 -3.01
N SER A 172 12.81 11.09 -4.34
CA SER A 172 12.99 12.31 -5.15
C SER A 172 11.75 13.20 -5.25
N MET A 173 10.61 12.78 -4.68
CA MET A 173 9.37 13.57 -4.64
C MET A 173 9.16 14.19 -3.26
N GLU A 174 8.76 15.47 -3.22
CA GLU A 174 8.46 16.18 -1.97
C GLU A 174 7.33 15.52 -1.16
N GLU A 175 6.34 14.97 -1.87
CA GLU A 175 5.16 14.34 -1.29
C GLU A 175 4.90 12.97 -1.88
N ASN A 176 4.44 12.05 -1.01
CA ASN A 176 3.97 10.74 -1.42
C ASN A 176 2.70 10.91 -2.28
N VAL A 177 2.61 10.15 -3.36
CA VAL A 177 1.46 10.22 -4.27
C VAL A 177 0.48 9.11 -3.97
N GLU A 178 -0.77 9.49 -3.74
CA GLU A 178 -1.88 8.57 -3.49
C GLU A 178 -2.95 8.66 -4.58
N PHE A 179 -3.47 7.50 -4.94
CA PHE A 179 -4.58 7.35 -5.86
C PHE A 179 -5.80 6.74 -5.14
N THR A 180 -6.96 7.30 -5.43
CA THR A 180 -8.25 6.69 -5.09
C THR A 180 -8.42 5.36 -5.83
N CYS A 181 -9.31 4.50 -5.35
CA CYS A 181 -9.59 3.23 -6.02
C CYS A 181 -10.07 3.42 -7.46
N ASN A 182 -10.84 4.49 -7.72
CA ASN A 182 -11.29 4.82 -9.07
C ASN A 182 -10.12 5.19 -9.99
N GLU A 183 -9.18 6.01 -9.51
CA GLU A 183 -8.00 6.39 -10.29
C GLU A 183 -7.11 5.17 -10.59
N ALA A 184 -6.94 4.28 -9.62
CA ALA A 184 -6.16 3.05 -9.72
C ALA A 184 -6.90 1.89 -10.43
N ASN A 185 -8.18 2.09 -10.80
CA ASN A 185 -9.04 1.07 -11.37
C ASN A 185 -9.11 -0.20 -10.48
N ILE A 186 -9.29 -0.02 -9.19
CA ILE A 186 -9.39 -1.09 -8.19
C ILE A 186 -10.85 -1.26 -7.78
N ASP A 187 -11.34 -2.50 -7.82
CA ASP A 187 -12.69 -2.85 -7.42
C ASP A 187 -12.72 -3.34 -5.96
N CYS A 188 -13.24 -2.51 -5.06
CA CYS A 188 -13.35 -2.86 -3.65
C CYS A 188 -14.47 -3.88 -3.35
N HIS A 189 -15.35 -4.20 -4.30
CA HIS A 189 -16.36 -5.27 -4.12
C HIS A 189 -15.74 -6.67 -4.20
N GLN A 190 -14.48 -6.77 -4.66
CA GLN A 190 -13.76 -8.03 -4.69
C GLN A 190 -13.56 -8.60 -3.28
N LYS A 191 -13.77 -9.92 -3.12
CA LYS A 191 -13.56 -10.63 -1.86
C LYS A 191 -12.08 -10.94 -1.61
N TYR A 192 -11.27 -9.92 -1.35
CA TYR A 192 -9.81 -10.04 -1.18
C TYR A 192 -9.39 -11.06 -0.11
N GLY A 193 -10.03 -11.04 1.07
CA GLY A 193 -9.72 -11.98 2.16
C GLY A 193 -9.90 -13.46 1.78
N GLN A 194 -10.86 -13.79 0.91
CA GLN A 194 -11.08 -15.17 0.44
C GLN A 194 -9.94 -15.68 -0.46
N GLN A 195 -9.14 -14.77 -1.03
CA GLN A 195 -7.99 -15.08 -1.88
C GLN A 195 -6.65 -14.93 -1.13
N ALA A 196 -6.70 -14.76 0.19
CA ALA A 196 -5.54 -14.42 1.02
C ALA A 196 -4.80 -13.16 0.51
N LEU A 197 -5.56 -12.20 -0.02
CA LEU A 197 -5.05 -10.87 -0.41
C LEU A 197 -5.34 -9.86 0.70
N ALA A 198 -4.40 -8.95 0.93
CA ALA A 198 -4.67 -7.71 1.61
C ALA A 198 -5.68 -6.89 0.80
N GLN A 199 -6.55 -6.19 1.51
CA GLN A 199 -7.42 -5.15 0.99
C GLN A 199 -6.56 -3.97 0.51
N PRO A 200 -6.88 -3.39 -0.65
CA PRO A 200 -6.23 -2.19 -1.13
C PRO A 200 -6.34 -1.05 -0.10
N PRO A 201 -5.28 -0.27 0.16
CA PRO A 201 -5.31 0.86 1.10
C PRO A 201 -6.41 1.88 0.80
N CYS A 202 -6.70 2.12 -0.49
CA CYS A 202 -7.79 3.01 -0.89
C CYS A 202 -9.17 2.48 -0.49
N CYS A 203 -9.37 1.15 -0.45
CA CYS A 203 -10.60 0.52 0.01
C CYS A 203 -10.72 0.68 1.53
N LEU A 204 -9.67 0.33 2.28
CA LEU A 204 -9.63 0.49 3.74
C LEU A 204 -9.86 1.94 4.18
N THR A 205 -9.43 2.90 3.35
CA THR A 205 -9.68 4.33 3.57
C THR A 205 -11.18 4.67 3.51
N ALA A 206 -11.93 4.08 2.57
CA ALA A 206 -13.38 4.25 2.52
C ALA A 206 -14.06 3.67 3.76
N LEU A 207 -13.67 2.45 4.19
CA LEU A 207 -14.17 1.82 5.41
C LEU A 207 -13.87 2.68 6.65
N THR A 208 -12.64 3.17 6.77
CA THR A 208 -12.23 4.08 7.85
C THR A 208 -13.06 5.36 7.87
N ARG A 209 -13.27 5.98 6.71
CA ARG A 209 -14.09 7.20 6.60
C ARG A 209 -15.55 6.96 6.99
N MET A 210 -16.14 5.81 6.66
CA MET A 210 -17.50 5.46 7.12
C MET A 210 -17.58 5.44 8.65
N MET A 211 -16.65 4.76 9.32
CA MET A 211 -16.60 4.70 10.78
C MET A 211 -16.39 6.08 11.42
N LEU A 212 -15.52 6.89 10.83
CA LEU A 212 -15.25 8.25 11.32
C LEU A 212 -16.44 9.18 11.14
N ALA A 213 -17.16 9.10 10.01
CA ALA A 213 -18.38 9.88 9.81
C ALA A 213 -19.45 9.52 10.84
N LEU A 214 -19.65 8.23 11.11
CA LEU A 214 -20.57 7.79 12.16
C LEU A 214 -20.14 8.31 13.54
N THR A 215 -18.87 8.11 13.90
CA THR A 215 -18.33 8.55 15.20
C THR A 215 -18.47 10.06 15.37
N HIS A 216 -18.21 10.82 14.30
CA HIS A 216 -18.35 12.27 14.30
C HIS A 216 -19.79 12.71 14.56
N GLU A 217 -20.76 12.14 13.86
CA GLU A 217 -22.18 12.51 14.03
C GLU A 217 -22.73 12.08 15.39
N PHE A 218 -22.32 10.91 15.92
CA PHE A 218 -22.68 10.50 17.28
C PHE A 218 -22.14 11.50 18.31
N LYS A 219 -20.84 11.80 18.25
CA LYS A 219 -20.21 12.77 19.14
C LYS A 219 -20.86 14.15 19.08
N LYS A 220 -21.14 14.64 17.87
CA LYS A 220 -21.77 15.95 17.64
C LYS A 220 -23.16 16.04 18.29
N ASN A 221 -23.93 14.96 18.24
CA ASN A 221 -25.27 14.89 18.82
C ASN A 221 -25.27 14.42 20.28
N LYS A 222 -24.10 14.30 20.93
CA LYS A 222 -23.94 13.83 22.32
C LYS A 222 -24.51 12.42 22.53
N LEU A 223 -24.35 11.58 21.52
CA LEU A 223 -24.77 10.18 21.53
C LEU A 223 -23.56 9.26 21.76
N ASP A 224 -23.77 8.21 22.53
CA ASP A 224 -22.79 7.15 22.79
C ASP A 224 -22.61 6.19 21.61
N LEU A 225 -21.33 5.96 21.27
CA LEU A 225 -20.87 4.96 20.31
C LEU A 225 -19.63 4.29 20.89
N CYS A 226 -19.44 3.01 20.60
CA CYS A 226 -18.29 2.26 21.08
C CYS A 226 -17.69 1.42 19.96
N LEU A 227 -16.37 1.39 19.82
CA LEU A 227 -15.71 0.36 19.02
C LEU A 227 -15.85 -1.02 19.68
N TYR A 228 -16.04 -2.06 18.86
CA TYR A 228 -16.30 -3.41 19.34
C TYR A 228 -15.62 -4.48 18.47
N CYS A 229 -15.56 -5.72 18.97
CA CYS A 229 -15.04 -6.90 18.27
C CYS A 229 -13.67 -6.65 17.58
N GLY A 230 -13.55 -7.09 16.31
CA GLY A 230 -12.31 -7.11 15.54
C GLY A 230 -11.76 -5.71 15.32
N GLN A 231 -12.60 -4.68 15.35
CA GLN A 231 -12.16 -3.30 15.17
C GLN A 231 -11.33 -2.81 16.36
N VAL A 232 -11.66 -3.22 17.59
CA VAL A 232 -10.82 -2.92 18.76
C VAL A 232 -9.48 -3.64 18.61
N LEU A 233 -9.51 -4.90 18.20
CA LEU A 233 -8.31 -5.69 17.97
C LEU A 233 -7.40 -5.04 16.90
N ALA A 234 -7.99 -4.50 15.83
CA ALA A 234 -7.29 -3.77 14.79
C ALA A 234 -6.54 -2.55 15.35
N THR A 235 -7.15 -1.78 16.25
CA THR A 235 -6.53 -0.59 16.88
C THR A 235 -5.34 -0.92 17.78
N ILE A 236 -5.29 -2.14 18.31
CA ILE A 236 -4.16 -2.61 19.12
C ILE A 236 -3.02 -3.09 18.20
N LYS A 237 -3.38 -3.77 17.11
CA LYS A 237 -2.42 -4.46 16.25
C LYS A 237 -1.82 -3.57 15.17
N MET A 238 -2.61 -2.67 14.60
CA MET A 238 -2.21 -1.94 13.39
C MET A 238 -2.10 -0.44 13.63
N PRO A 239 -1.07 0.21 13.10
CA PRO A 239 -1.03 1.66 13.03
C PRO A 239 -2.22 2.17 12.21
N GLY A 240 -3.00 3.10 12.77
CA GLY A 240 -4.23 3.59 12.13
C GLY A 240 -5.48 2.73 12.34
N GLY A 241 -5.34 1.56 12.99
CA GLY A 241 -6.45 0.80 13.55
C GLY A 241 -7.35 0.07 12.57
N GLN A 242 -6.83 -0.41 11.43
CA GLN A 242 -7.55 -1.29 10.51
C GLN A 242 -6.68 -2.51 10.14
N LEU A 243 -7.22 -3.72 10.15
CA LEU A 243 -6.50 -4.88 9.61
C LEU A 243 -6.60 -4.86 8.07
N PRO A 244 -5.51 -5.14 7.34
CA PRO A 244 -5.56 -5.23 5.89
C PRO A 244 -6.48 -6.32 5.35
N TRP A 245 -7.01 -7.23 6.15
CA TRP A 245 -7.90 -8.29 5.70
C TRP A 245 -9.33 -8.16 6.26
N ASP A 246 -9.66 -7.02 6.88
CA ASP A 246 -11.01 -6.75 7.34
C ASP A 246 -11.97 -6.53 6.15
N THR A 247 -13.23 -6.93 6.34
CA THR A 247 -14.30 -6.77 5.33
C THR A 247 -15.51 -6.02 5.86
N ASP A 248 -15.64 -5.95 7.18
CA ASP A 248 -16.76 -5.41 7.92
C ASP A 248 -16.26 -4.77 9.23
N VAL A 249 -17.15 -4.05 9.91
CA VAL A 249 -16.88 -3.38 11.18
C VAL A 249 -18.10 -3.45 12.05
N ASP A 250 -17.88 -3.77 13.33
CA ASP A 250 -18.88 -3.72 14.39
C ASP A 250 -18.75 -2.46 15.25
N MET A 251 -19.79 -1.62 15.31
CA MET A 251 -19.82 -0.45 16.21
C MET A 251 -21.18 -0.34 16.93
N PRO A 252 -21.33 -0.91 18.13
CA PRO A 252 -22.55 -0.83 18.91
C PRO A 252 -22.76 0.56 19.52
N SER A 253 -24.04 0.85 19.78
CA SER A 253 -24.52 2.02 20.52
C SER A 253 -25.67 1.63 21.45
N ASP A 254 -26.05 2.52 22.36
CA ASP A 254 -27.18 2.29 23.26
C ASP A 254 -28.50 2.21 22.50
N ALA A 255 -29.23 1.10 22.67
CA ALA A 255 -30.54 0.89 22.06
C ALA A 255 -31.57 1.95 22.46
N ARG A 256 -31.46 2.54 23.66
CA ARG A 256 -32.41 3.55 24.17
C ARG A 256 -32.39 4.86 23.39
N MET A 257 -31.30 5.16 22.70
CA MET A 257 -31.10 6.40 21.98
C MET A 257 -31.47 6.31 20.50
N TRP A 258 -31.99 5.17 20.05
CA TRP A 258 -32.04 4.90 18.63
C TRP A 258 -33.09 5.73 17.87
N GLU A 259 -34.14 6.19 18.55
CA GLU A 259 -35.06 7.19 17.99
C GLU A 259 -34.31 8.49 17.63
N GLU A 260 -33.42 8.94 18.51
CA GLU A 260 -32.57 10.12 18.26
C GLU A 260 -31.55 9.87 17.16
N VAL A 261 -30.94 8.67 17.11
CA VAL A 261 -30.03 8.28 16.02
C VAL A 261 -30.73 8.35 14.66
N GLN A 262 -31.94 7.78 14.56
CA GLN A 262 -32.73 7.83 13.33
C GLN A 262 -33.10 9.26 12.92
N LYS A 263 -33.38 10.13 13.89
CA LYS A 263 -33.78 11.51 13.64
C LYS A 263 -32.60 12.44 13.30
N LEU A 264 -31.47 12.29 13.98
CA LEU A 264 -30.36 13.26 13.96
C LEU A 264 -29.18 12.79 13.12
N VAL A 265 -28.83 11.50 13.20
CA VAL A 265 -27.62 10.96 12.59
C VAL A 265 -27.88 10.41 11.18
N VAL A 266 -28.88 9.53 11.04
CA VAL A 266 -29.17 8.83 9.77
C VAL A 266 -29.39 9.78 8.58
N PRO A 267 -30.16 10.88 8.69
CA PRO A 267 -30.34 11.80 7.57
C PRO A 267 -29.01 12.41 7.13
N THR A 268 -28.14 12.75 8.08
CA THR A 268 -26.83 13.33 7.81
C THR A 268 -25.89 12.32 7.15
N LEU A 269 -25.89 11.06 7.58
CA LEU A 269 -25.14 9.97 6.93
C LEU A 269 -25.55 9.80 5.45
N LYS A 270 -26.85 9.88 5.16
CA LYS A 270 -27.39 9.80 3.80
C LYS A 270 -27.03 11.02 2.94
N THR A 271 -27.28 12.23 3.45
CA THR A 271 -27.19 13.45 2.63
C THR A 271 -25.79 14.04 2.56
N LYS A 272 -25.07 14.11 3.68
CA LYS A 272 -23.73 14.72 3.76
C LYS A 272 -22.62 13.76 3.33
N TYR A 273 -22.71 12.51 3.76
CA TYR A 273 -21.65 11.51 3.52
C TYR A 273 -21.99 10.51 2.40
N GLY A 274 -23.21 10.56 1.85
CA GLY A 274 -23.64 9.72 0.72
C GLY A 274 -23.73 8.23 1.04
N LEU A 275 -23.89 7.86 2.32
CA LEU A 275 -23.98 6.46 2.75
C LEU A 275 -25.41 5.92 2.59
N GLY A 276 -25.52 4.66 2.17
CA GLY A 276 -26.75 3.89 2.34
C GLY A 276 -26.94 3.56 3.82
N VAL A 277 -28.17 3.58 4.32
CA VAL A 277 -28.48 3.19 5.69
C VAL A 277 -29.76 2.38 5.67
N ASP A 278 -29.63 1.10 6.00
CA ASP A 278 -30.73 0.15 6.12
C ASP A 278 -30.98 -0.09 7.61
N ILE A 279 -32.20 0.19 8.06
CA ILE A 279 -32.58 0.09 9.47
C ILE A 279 -33.48 -1.14 9.62
N ASN A 280 -33.02 -2.14 10.36
CA ASN A 280 -33.79 -3.34 10.65
C ASN A 280 -34.15 -3.39 12.14
N LEU A 281 -35.03 -2.48 12.57
CA LEU A 281 -35.57 -2.47 13.94
C LEU A 281 -37.07 -2.67 13.94
N LYS A 282 -37.53 -3.58 14.80
CA LYS A 282 -38.94 -3.73 15.13
C LYS A 282 -39.26 -2.92 16.39
N PRO A 283 -40.44 -2.26 16.46
CA PRO A 283 -40.86 -1.55 17.66
C PRO A 283 -40.86 -2.46 18.90
N GLY A 284 -40.17 -2.06 19.97
CA GLY A 284 -40.15 -2.78 21.25
C GLY A 284 -39.13 -3.91 21.39
N GLU A 285 -38.32 -4.22 20.38
CA GLU A 285 -37.28 -5.25 20.48
C GLU A 285 -35.95 -4.67 21.00
N LEU A 286 -35.53 -5.13 22.19
CA LEU A 286 -34.15 -5.03 22.68
C LEU A 286 -33.31 -6.20 22.10
N ARG A 287 -33.18 -6.30 20.76
CA ARG A 287 -32.28 -7.32 20.19
C ARG A 287 -31.78 -7.02 18.77
N VAL A 288 -30.46 -7.20 18.63
CA VAL A 288 -29.64 -7.55 17.44
C VAL A 288 -30.33 -7.36 16.08
N GLY A 289 -30.63 -6.10 15.76
CA GLY A 289 -31.16 -5.65 14.47
C GLY A 289 -30.55 -4.30 14.18
N ALA A 290 -29.41 -4.35 13.52
CA ALA A 290 -28.51 -3.22 13.33
C ALA A 290 -29.06 -2.18 12.33
N ALA A 291 -28.56 -0.94 12.40
CA ALA A 291 -28.42 -0.20 11.14
C ALA A 291 -27.19 -0.75 10.42
N VAL A 292 -27.35 -1.05 9.14
CA VAL A 292 -26.23 -1.34 8.28
C VAL A 292 -25.93 -0.09 7.48
N LEU A 293 -24.72 0.46 7.63
CA LEU A 293 -24.26 1.50 6.70
C LEU A 293 -23.65 0.83 5.50
N HIS A 294 -23.95 1.33 4.32
CA HIS A 294 -23.40 0.81 3.08
C HIS A 294 -22.68 1.91 2.31
N HIS A 295 -21.45 1.64 1.90
CA HIS A 295 -20.76 2.50 0.95
C HIS A 295 -20.90 1.92 -0.46
N LYS A 296 -21.88 2.43 -1.20
CA LYS A 296 -22.30 1.91 -2.52
C LYS A 296 -21.15 1.69 -3.51
N LYS A 297 -20.13 2.56 -3.48
CA LYS A 297 -18.99 2.47 -4.40
C LYS A 297 -18.03 1.33 -4.07
N THR A 298 -17.92 0.93 -2.81
CA THR A 298 -16.97 -0.12 -2.40
C THR A 298 -17.64 -1.42 -1.98
N GLY A 299 -18.95 -1.42 -1.74
CA GLY A 299 -19.67 -2.58 -1.24
C GLY A 299 -19.45 -2.86 0.24
N PHE A 300 -18.67 -2.02 0.93
CA PHE A 300 -18.46 -2.18 2.36
C PHE A 300 -19.72 -1.88 3.14
N SER A 301 -19.90 -2.68 4.19
CA SER A 301 -20.93 -2.51 5.18
C SER A 301 -20.35 -2.44 6.58
N THR A 302 -21.06 -1.76 7.47
CA THR A 302 -20.78 -1.76 8.89
C THR A 302 -22.04 -2.15 9.65
N ASP A 303 -21.88 -3.00 10.67
CA ASP A 303 -22.98 -3.45 11.50
C ASP A 303 -23.04 -2.60 12.78
N HIS A 304 -24.11 -1.82 12.91
CA HIS A 304 -24.38 -1.01 14.10
C HIS A 304 -25.40 -1.67 15.00
N TYR A 305 -24.92 -2.42 15.98
CA TYR A 305 -25.81 -3.06 16.95
C TYR A 305 -26.37 -2.04 17.95
N ALA A 306 -27.69 -2.03 18.08
CA ALA A 306 -28.35 -1.45 19.24
C ALA A 306 -28.24 -2.47 20.40
N LYS A 307 -27.48 -2.13 21.45
CA LYS A 307 -27.32 -2.96 22.66
C LYS A 307 -27.59 -2.11 23.91
N PRO A 308 -28.07 -2.68 25.02
CA PRO A 308 -28.03 -1.99 26.31
C PRO A 308 -26.61 -1.50 26.59
N ILE A 309 -26.44 -0.28 27.13
CA ILE A 309 -25.11 0.29 27.36
C ILE A 309 -24.25 -0.64 28.23
N GLU A 310 -24.86 -1.32 29.20
CA GLU A 310 -24.25 -2.29 30.11
C GLU A 310 -23.60 -3.47 29.37
N GLU A 311 -24.12 -3.83 28.20
CA GLU A 311 -23.61 -4.91 27.34
C GLU A 311 -22.57 -4.41 26.32
N THR A 312 -22.41 -3.10 26.18
CA THR A 312 -21.37 -2.53 25.33
C THR A 312 -20.02 -2.58 26.04
N ALA A 313 -18.94 -2.75 25.28
CA ALA A 313 -17.60 -2.77 25.84
C ALA A 313 -17.17 -1.43 26.48
N CYS A 314 -17.91 -0.35 26.22
CA CYS A 314 -17.71 0.98 26.80
C CYS A 314 -18.62 1.27 28.00
N GLY A 315 -19.65 0.43 28.25
CA GLY A 315 -20.70 0.69 29.23
C GLY A 315 -20.20 0.88 30.65
N HIS A 316 -19.19 0.10 31.04
CA HIS A 316 -18.59 0.17 32.37
C HIS A 316 -18.02 1.56 32.71
N GLN A 317 -17.51 2.32 31.74
CA GLN A 317 -16.93 3.65 31.99
C GLN A 317 -18.01 4.70 32.17
N VAL A 318 -19.00 4.66 31.27
CA VAL A 318 -20.17 5.54 31.27
C VAL A 318 -20.91 5.39 32.60
N LEU A 319 -21.20 4.16 33.00
CA LEU A 319 -21.92 3.86 34.25
C LEU A 319 -21.15 4.24 35.52
N LYS A 320 -19.80 4.27 35.47
CA LYS A 320 -18.93 4.66 36.59
C LYS A 320 -18.58 6.15 36.60
N GLY A 321 -19.12 6.95 35.67
CA GLY A 321 -18.79 8.37 35.54
C GLY A 321 -17.32 8.64 35.23
N ARG A 322 -16.60 7.66 34.65
CA ARG A 322 -15.18 7.78 34.32
C ARG A 322 -15.00 8.41 32.94
N THR A 323 -13.88 9.10 32.75
CA THR A 323 -13.47 9.56 31.41
C THR A 323 -13.30 8.36 30.49
N GLN A 324 -13.96 8.41 29.34
CA GLN A 324 -13.95 7.32 28.38
C GLN A 324 -12.56 7.18 27.70
N THR A 325 -12.06 5.96 27.68
CA THR A 325 -10.86 5.51 26.99
C THR A 325 -11.08 5.61 25.49
N LYS A 326 -10.06 6.09 24.78
CA LYS A 326 -10.11 6.28 23.34
C LYS A 326 -8.96 5.55 22.68
N VAL A 327 -9.21 4.98 21.52
CA VAL A 327 -8.21 4.35 20.66
C VAL A 327 -8.06 5.14 19.38
N ASN A 328 -6.92 4.98 18.72
CA ASN A 328 -6.65 5.67 17.47
C ASN A 328 -7.22 4.88 16.29
N LEU A 329 -8.10 5.51 15.53
CA LEU A 329 -8.65 5.01 14.28
C LEU A 329 -8.45 6.07 13.20
N GLY A 330 -7.62 5.80 12.21
CA GLY A 330 -7.32 6.74 11.14
C GLY A 330 -6.85 8.13 11.62
N GLY A 331 -6.10 8.20 12.73
CA GLY A 331 -5.64 9.46 13.31
C GLY A 331 -6.67 10.16 14.22
N TRP A 332 -7.87 9.60 14.39
CA TRP A 332 -8.89 10.12 15.30
C TRP A 332 -8.98 9.30 16.58
N TRP A 333 -9.22 9.99 17.70
CA TRP A 333 -9.49 9.36 18.99
C TRP A 333 -10.97 9.00 19.11
N VAL A 334 -11.26 7.72 18.97
CA VAL A 334 -12.62 7.17 19.01
C VAL A 334 -12.87 6.38 20.30
N PRO A 335 -14.08 6.43 20.87
CA PRO A 335 -14.43 5.64 22.05
C PRO A 335 -14.14 4.15 21.93
N GLY A 336 -13.54 3.57 22.97
CA GLY A 336 -13.27 2.14 23.06
C GLY A 336 -13.36 1.59 24.49
N PRO A 337 -13.11 0.28 24.66
CA PRO A 337 -13.18 -0.38 25.95
C PRO A 337 -12.21 0.22 26.99
N ASP A 338 -12.46 -0.01 28.29
CA ASP A 338 -11.70 0.59 29.41
C ASP A 338 -10.20 0.27 29.31
N ASN A 339 -9.92 -0.96 28.90
CA ASN A 339 -8.58 -1.44 28.64
C ASN A 339 -8.63 -2.22 27.32
N PRO A 340 -8.35 -1.58 26.18
CA PRO A 340 -8.40 -2.23 24.87
C PRO A 340 -7.48 -3.44 24.79
N GLY A 341 -6.29 -3.37 25.38
CA GLY A 341 -5.34 -4.48 25.43
C GLY A 341 -5.88 -5.70 26.20
N GLN A 342 -6.47 -5.47 27.37
CA GLN A 342 -7.13 -6.53 28.14
C GLN A 342 -8.38 -7.05 27.41
N TYR A 343 -9.17 -6.17 26.81
CA TYR A 343 -10.31 -6.55 25.98
C TYR A 343 -9.85 -7.52 24.90
N GLY A 344 -8.80 -7.20 24.12
CA GLY A 344 -8.30 -8.06 23.04
C GLY A 344 -7.96 -9.50 23.43
N ARG A 345 -7.63 -9.78 24.70
CA ARG A 345 -7.35 -11.15 25.18
C ARG A 345 -8.54 -12.12 25.07
N HIS A 346 -9.76 -11.62 24.89
CA HIS A 346 -10.91 -12.50 24.64
C HIS A 346 -10.75 -13.33 23.35
N TYR A 347 -9.92 -12.86 22.41
CA TYR A 347 -9.56 -13.60 21.21
C TYR A 347 -8.58 -14.76 21.48
N GLY A 348 -7.85 -14.76 22.60
CA GLY A 348 -6.86 -15.79 22.94
C GLY A 348 -5.54 -15.18 23.43
N ASP A 349 -4.64 -16.03 23.94
CA ASP A 349 -3.37 -15.58 24.53
C ASP A 349 -2.45 -14.94 23.49
N GLU A 350 -2.55 -15.39 22.23
CA GLU A 350 -1.74 -14.93 21.10
C GLU A 350 -2.48 -13.92 20.20
N TYR A 351 -3.44 -13.15 20.74
CA TYR A 351 -4.28 -12.22 19.98
C TYR A 351 -3.51 -11.16 19.15
N LEU A 352 -2.26 -10.88 19.50
CA LEU A 352 -1.38 -9.98 18.74
C LEU A 352 -0.91 -10.57 17.41
N LYS A 353 -0.81 -11.90 17.28
CA LYS A 353 -0.44 -12.57 16.03
C LYS A 353 -1.53 -12.41 14.98
N HIS A 354 -1.13 -12.27 13.73
CA HIS A 354 -2.03 -12.12 12.60
C HIS A 354 -2.64 -13.46 12.20
N VAL A 355 -3.96 -13.49 12.17
CA VAL A 355 -4.75 -14.58 11.60
C VAL A 355 -5.63 -13.94 10.52
N PRO A 356 -5.59 -14.43 9.27
CA PRO A 356 -6.50 -13.98 8.22
C PRO A 356 -7.88 -14.52 8.57
N HIS A 357 -8.82 -13.61 8.81
CA HIS A 357 -9.97 -13.99 9.61
C HIS A 357 -11.29 -13.41 9.09
N VAL A 358 -12.30 -14.28 9.09
CA VAL A 358 -13.74 -13.99 9.25
C VAL A 358 -14.41 -14.83 10.37
N THR A 359 -13.70 -15.72 11.10
CA THR A 359 -14.30 -16.68 12.05
C THR A 359 -13.77 -16.59 13.50
N SER A 360 -14.42 -15.73 14.30
CA SER A 360 -14.00 -15.26 15.64
C SER A 360 -14.06 -16.36 16.67
N SER A 361 -13.03 -17.19 16.71
CA SER A 361 -12.90 -18.23 17.72
C SER A 361 -11.56 -18.16 18.42
N ARG A 362 -11.59 -18.39 19.74
CA ARG A 362 -10.40 -18.56 20.58
C ARG A 362 -9.47 -19.65 20.03
N THR A 363 -10.04 -20.62 19.32
CA THR A 363 -9.34 -21.68 18.58
C THR A 363 -8.52 -21.14 17.40
N ALA A 364 -9.01 -20.13 16.67
CA ALA A 364 -8.29 -19.56 15.53
C ALA A 364 -7.01 -18.82 15.94
N TYR A 365 -7.04 -18.13 17.08
CA TYR A 365 -5.86 -17.45 17.64
C TYR A 365 -5.02 -18.34 18.58
N GLY A 366 -5.61 -19.41 19.13
CA GLY A 366 -4.87 -20.44 19.88
C GLY A 366 -4.11 -21.41 18.99
N ALA A 367 -4.52 -21.56 17.73
CA ALA A 367 -3.76 -22.28 16.71
C ALA A 367 -2.63 -21.38 16.19
N THR A 368 -1.39 -21.69 16.56
CA THR A 368 -0.21 -21.03 16.00
C THR A 368 -0.18 -21.25 14.49
N GLN A 369 -0.62 -20.26 13.69
CA GLN A 369 -0.39 -20.27 12.26
C GLN A 369 0.99 -19.68 11.98
N PRO A 370 1.98 -20.50 11.57
CA PRO A 370 3.32 -19.99 11.30
C PRO A 370 3.37 -19.07 10.07
N ARG A 371 2.32 -19.09 9.22
CA ARG A 371 2.27 -18.41 7.92
C ARG A 371 0.81 -18.10 7.55
N PHE A 372 0.59 -17.05 6.77
CA PHE A 372 -0.71 -16.83 6.12
C PHE A 372 -0.99 -17.93 5.07
N PRO A 373 -2.26 -18.19 4.70
CA PRO A 373 -2.63 -19.06 3.62
C PRO A 373 -1.96 -18.67 2.32
N ARG A 374 -1.67 -19.68 1.49
CA ARG A 374 -1.12 -19.46 0.15
C ARG A 374 -2.05 -18.57 -0.66
N CYS A 375 -1.46 -17.64 -1.38
CA CYS A 375 -2.18 -16.70 -2.20
C CYS A 375 -2.15 -17.14 -3.66
N SER A 376 -3.31 -17.17 -4.30
CA SER A 376 -3.45 -17.33 -5.75
C SER A 376 -4.01 -16.08 -6.42
N GLY A 377 -4.18 -15.00 -5.64
CA GLY A 377 -4.81 -13.77 -6.08
C GLY A 377 -3.89 -12.88 -6.91
N THR A 378 -4.50 -11.91 -7.60
CA THR A 378 -3.76 -10.83 -8.27
C THR A 378 -4.17 -9.46 -7.71
N PRO A 379 -3.24 -8.52 -7.54
CA PRO A 379 -1.80 -8.64 -7.84
C PRO A 379 -1.01 -9.42 -6.78
N SER A 380 0.09 -10.07 -7.18
CA SER A 380 0.90 -10.90 -6.27
C SER A 380 1.52 -10.12 -5.11
N HIS A 381 1.78 -8.82 -5.29
CA HIS A 381 2.34 -7.95 -4.24
C HIS A 381 1.34 -7.62 -3.13
N ALA A 382 0.10 -8.08 -3.24
CA ALA A 382 -0.92 -7.95 -2.21
C ALA A 382 -1.14 -9.27 -1.42
N CYS A 383 -0.43 -10.34 -1.78
CA CYS A 383 -0.56 -11.64 -1.13
C CYS A 383 -0.13 -11.59 0.33
N LEU A 384 -0.98 -12.07 1.24
CA LEU A 384 -0.70 -12.03 2.68
C LEU A 384 0.48 -12.92 3.08
N GLU A 385 0.75 -14.00 2.33
CA GLU A 385 1.84 -14.93 2.61
C GLU A 385 3.25 -14.34 2.54
N GLN A 386 3.41 -13.16 1.92
CA GLN A 386 4.70 -12.46 1.89
C GLN A 386 4.98 -11.70 3.20
N PHE A 387 3.98 -11.57 4.07
CA PHE A 387 4.09 -10.89 5.36
C PHE A 387 4.28 -11.89 6.50
N GLN A 388 4.99 -11.45 7.53
CA GLN A 388 5.11 -12.20 8.78
C GLN A 388 3.75 -12.26 9.49
N THR A 389 3.42 -13.38 10.13
CA THR A 389 2.19 -13.51 10.93
C THR A 389 2.31 -12.90 12.32
N ASP A 390 3.40 -12.18 12.62
CA ASP A 390 3.62 -11.49 13.88
C ASP A 390 4.31 -10.14 13.64
N GLY A 391 4.02 -9.16 14.50
CA GLY A 391 4.54 -7.80 14.37
C GLY A 391 3.90 -6.98 13.24
N ASN A 392 3.84 -5.66 13.45
CA ASN A 392 3.13 -4.73 12.57
C ASN A 392 4.03 -3.76 11.78
N ILE A 393 5.35 -3.82 11.96
CA ILE A 393 6.30 -2.89 11.32
C ILE A 393 6.19 -2.97 9.80
N GLN A 394 6.00 -4.18 9.26
CA GLN A 394 5.76 -4.43 7.83
C GLN A 394 4.50 -3.75 7.25
N PHE A 395 3.58 -3.29 8.10
CA PHE A 395 2.36 -2.58 7.70
C PHE A 395 2.40 -1.10 8.09
N ARG A 396 3.49 -0.62 8.71
CA ARG A 396 3.65 0.80 8.99
C ARG A 396 3.81 1.55 7.68
N LYS A 397 3.09 2.68 7.59
CA LYS A 397 3.41 3.75 6.67
C LYS A 397 4.25 4.74 7.47
N ASP A 398 5.37 5.21 6.94
CA ASP A 398 6.32 6.06 7.67
C ASP A 398 5.76 7.42 8.11
N LYS A 399 4.50 7.73 7.76
CA LYS A 399 3.75 8.89 8.25
C LYS A 399 2.37 8.43 8.71
N MET A 400 2.08 8.59 10.01
CA MET A 400 0.76 8.34 10.59
C MET A 400 -0.22 9.37 10.01
N LYS A 401 -1.08 8.94 9.08
CA LYS A 401 -2.02 9.85 8.40
C LYS A 401 -3.21 10.17 9.29
N LEU A 402 -3.49 11.46 9.46
CA LEU A 402 -4.82 11.92 9.85
C LEU A 402 -5.74 11.79 8.63
N TYR A 403 -6.73 10.90 8.73
CA TYR A 403 -7.76 10.80 7.70
C TYR A 403 -8.68 12.00 7.80
N THR A 404 -8.93 12.70 6.69
CA THR A 404 -9.99 13.71 6.64
C THR A 404 -11.37 13.03 6.57
N LEU A 405 -12.38 13.65 7.18
CA LEU A 405 -13.77 13.22 7.09
C LEU A 405 -14.29 13.52 5.67
N PHE A 406 -14.16 12.53 4.78
CA PHE A 406 -14.55 12.51 3.36
C PHE A 406 -13.85 13.52 2.44
#